data_AF-A0A5D2ISC7-F1
#
_entry.id   AF-A0A5D2ISC7-F1
#
_cell.length_a   1.000
_cell.length_b   1.000
_cell.length_c   1.000
_cell.angle_alpha   90.00
_cell.angle_beta   90.00
_cell.angle_gamma   90.00
#
_symmetry.space_group_name_H-M   'P 1'
#
loop_
_entity.id
_entity.type
_entity.pdbx_description
1 polymer ?
#
loop_
_entity_poly.entity_id
_entity_poly.type
_entity_poly.pdbx_seq_one_letter_code
_entity_poly.pdbx_strand_id
1 'polypeptide(L)'
;MVVQKYKKGGYDFFEWIEKQYGNENLDELKGQFQMLLVENREIRIENTELKKMVKVDEIEKLVRNVAMQKEKLRGYKLSVTKTKNDVYFYKVIFIASWIVFVVLKFVV
;
A
#
# COMPACT_ATOMS: atom_id res chain seq x y z
N MET A 1 13.61 27.08 -26.06
CA MET A 1 12.76 28.19 -25.57
C MET A 1 12.72 28.12 -24.05
N VAL A 2 13.43 29.06 -23.43
CA VAL A 2 13.39 29.62 -22.06
C VAL A 2 13.08 28.69 -20.87
N VAL A 3 14.12 28.44 -20.06
CA VAL A 3 14.06 28.03 -18.66
C VAL A 3 13.40 29.16 -17.86
N GLN A 4 12.07 29.11 -17.69
CA GLN A 4 11.30 30.24 -17.12
C GLN A 4 10.57 29.88 -15.81
N LYS A 5 11.23 29.19 -14.86
CA LYS A 5 10.55 28.76 -13.63
C LYS A 5 11.34 28.85 -12.32
N TYR A 6 12.15 29.89 -12.14
CA TYR A 6 12.73 30.24 -10.83
C TYR A 6 12.62 31.72 -10.50
N LYS A 7 11.46 32.35 -10.75
CA LYS A 7 11.13 33.67 -10.19
C LYS A 7 10.21 33.51 -8.99
N LYS A 8 10.80 33.47 -7.78
CA LYS A 8 10.06 33.69 -6.53
C LYS A 8 10.75 34.87 -5.82
N GLY A 9 10.16 36.07 -5.90
CA GLY A 9 10.62 37.25 -5.16
C GLY A 9 11.34 38.34 -5.96
N GLY A 10 11.22 38.39 -7.29
CA GLY A 10 11.63 39.57 -8.07
C GLY A 10 13.13 39.70 -8.40
N TYR A 11 13.98 38.82 -7.88
CA TYR A 11 15.38 38.67 -8.29
C TYR A 11 15.61 37.25 -8.85
N ASP A 12 16.32 37.14 -9.98
CA ASP A 12 16.79 35.85 -10.48
C ASP A 12 17.80 35.28 -9.47
N PHE A 13 17.72 34.00 -9.11
CA PHE A 13 18.59 33.40 -8.09
C PHE A 13 20.07 33.69 -8.36
N PHE A 14 20.47 33.64 -9.63
CA PHE A 14 21.82 33.96 -10.06
C PHE A 14 22.16 35.45 -9.99
N GLU A 15 21.20 36.34 -10.22
CA GLU A 15 21.36 37.80 -10.09
C GLU A 15 21.56 38.22 -8.62
N TRP A 16 20.94 37.49 -7.69
CA TRP A 16 21.20 37.64 -6.25
C TRP A 16 22.57 37.09 -5.83
N ILE A 17 22.98 35.92 -6.33
CA ILE A 17 24.32 35.34 -6.08
C ILE A 17 25.42 36.26 -6.63
N GLU A 18 25.21 36.84 -7.82
CA GLU A 18 26.18 37.73 -8.50
C GLU A 18 26.43 39.02 -7.71
N LYS A 19 25.38 39.54 -7.06
CA LYS A 19 25.49 40.68 -6.14
C LYS A 19 26.21 40.35 -4.83
N GLN A 20 26.26 39.09 -4.38
CA GLN A 20 26.81 38.71 -3.08
C GLN A 20 28.25 38.18 -3.15
N TYR A 21 28.63 37.49 -4.23
CA TYR A 21 29.89 36.74 -4.30
C TYR A 21 30.85 37.19 -5.41
N GLY A 22 30.45 38.14 -6.27
CA GLY A 22 31.24 38.53 -7.43
C GLY A 22 31.22 37.48 -8.55
N ASN A 23 31.69 37.88 -9.74
CA ASN A 23 31.40 37.16 -10.99
C ASN A 23 32.33 35.97 -11.28
N GLU A 24 33.40 35.80 -10.50
CA GLU A 24 34.51 34.89 -10.86
C GLU A 24 34.12 33.40 -10.85
N ASN A 25 32.98 33.04 -10.23
CA ASN A 25 32.56 31.64 -10.09
C ASN A 25 31.11 31.38 -10.51
N LEU A 26 30.45 32.37 -11.10
CA LEU A 26 29.00 32.35 -11.31
C LEU A 26 28.59 31.53 -12.54
N ASP A 27 29.38 31.60 -13.61
CA ASP A 27 29.13 30.86 -14.83
C ASP A 27 29.43 29.36 -14.66
N GLU A 28 30.44 29.02 -13.85
CA GLU A 28 30.71 27.64 -13.47
C GLU A 28 29.56 27.06 -12.63
N LEU A 29 29.05 27.83 -11.67
CA LEU A 29 27.90 27.44 -10.86
C LEU A 29 26.62 27.29 -11.71
N LYS A 30 26.39 28.19 -12.67
CA LYS A 30 25.28 28.09 -13.63
C LYS A 30 25.41 26.82 -14.48
N GLY A 31 26.61 26.49 -14.95
CA GLY A 31 26.89 25.28 -15.71
C GLY A 31 26.62 24.01 -14.90
N GLN A 32 27.10 23.95 -13.66
CA GLN A 32 26.84 22.84 -12.74
C GLN A 32 25.35 22.69 -12.43
N PHE A 33 24.64 23.79 -12.21
CA PHE A 33 23.21 23.77 -11.95
C PHE A 33 22.41 23.27 -13.17
N GLN A 34 22.80 23.68 -14.38
CA GLN A 34 22.18 23.19 -15.61
C GLN A 34 22.43 21.68 -15.81
N MET A 35 23.65 21.20 -15.55
CA MET A 35 23.96 19.76 -15.58
C MET A 35 23.08 18.97 -14.61
N LEU A 36 23.01 19.41 -13.34
CA LEU A 36 22.18 18.77 -12.33
C LEU A 36 20.70 18.74 -12.71
N LEU A 37 20.17 19.79 -13.34
CA LEU A 37 18.79 19.81 -13.84
C LEU A 37 18.55 18.81 -14.98
N VAL A 38 19.54 18.59 -15.85
CA VAL A 38 19.48 17.61 -16.93
C VAL A 38 19.52 16.19 -16.35
N GLU A 39 20.47 15.90 -15.47
CA GLU A 39 20.57 14.60 -14.78
C GLU A 39 19.28 14.28 -14.00
N ASN A 40 18.72 15.27 -13.29
CA ASN A 40 17.45 15.07 -12.57
C ASN A 40 16.29 14.74 -13.52
N ARG A 41 16.30 15.34 -14.72
CA ARG A 41 15.29 15.06 -15.74
C ARG A 41 15.44 13.65 -16.31
N GLU A 42 16.67 13.21 -16.57
CA GLU A 42 16.97 11.85 -17.04
C GLU A 42 16.55 10.81 -16.00
N ILE A 43 16.92 10.99 -14.73
CA ILE A 43 16.51 10.12 -13.62
C ILE A 43 14.99 10.05 -13.48
N ARG A 44 14.27 11.17 -13.73
CA ARG A 44 12.80 11.16 -13.71
C ARG A 44 12.20 10.38 -14.86
N ILE A 45 12.80 10.42 -16.05
CA ILE A 45 12.37 9.63 -17.20
C ILE A 45 12.61 8.15 -16.91
N GLU A 46 13.81 7.80 -16.46
CA GLU A 46 14.19 6.43 -16.13
C GLU A 46 13.30 5.84 -15.00
N ASN A 47 13.01 6.62 -13.95
CA ASN A 47 12.04 6.22 -12.92
C ASN A 47 10.62 6.05 -13.46
N THR A 48 10.23 6.84 -14.46
CA THR A 48 8.91 6.71 -15.08
C THR A 48 8.83 5.45 -15.95
N GLU A 49 9.92 5.09 -16.63
CA GLU A 49 10.03 3.85 -17.40
C GLU A 49 10.12 2.62 -16.50
N LEU A 50 10.88 2.68 -15.41
CA LEU A 50 10.91 1.65 -14.37
C LEU A 50 9.53 1.44 -13.73
N LYS A 51 8.76 2.51 -13.48
CA LYS A 51 7.37 2.41 -13.03
C LYS A 51 6.41 1.83 -14.08
N LYS A 52 6.75 1.86 -15.37
CA LYS A 52 6.00 1.17 -16.42
C LYS A 52 6.41 -0.30 -16.53
N MET A 53 7.69 -0.61 -16.34
CA MET A 53 8.23 -1.97 -16.38
C MET A 53 7.86 -2.79 -15.15
N VAL A 54 7.99 -2.21 -13.96
CA VAL A 54 7.38 -2.72 -12.74
C VAL A 54 5.90 -2.42 -12.90
N LYS A 55 5.11 -3.42 -13.26
CA LYS A 55 3.66 -3.30 -13.31
C LYS A 55 3.12 -3.18 -11.87
N VAL A 56 3.39 -2.04 -11.23
CA VAL A 56 2.97 -1.72 -9.86
C VAL A 56 1.48 -1.96 -9.72
N ASP A 57 0.69 -1.67 -10.75
CA ASP A 57 -0.74 -1.96 -10.82
C ASP A 57 -1.08 -3.45 -10.74
N GLU A 58 -0.28 -4.35 -11.32
CA GLU A 58 -0.47 -5.80 -11.20
C GLU A 58 -0.11 -6.29 -9.81
N ILE A 59 0.96 -5.75 -9.21
CA ILE A 59 1.33 -6.05 -7.82
C ILE A 59 0.24 -5.56 -6.87
N GLU A 60 -0.29 -4.36 -7.07
CA GLU A 60 -1.34 -3.79 -6.24
C GLU A 60 -2.66 -4.58 -6.38
N LYS A 61 -2.99 -5.04 -7.60
CA LYS A 61 -4.10 -5.97 -7.84
C LYS A 61 -3.91 -7.31 -7.12
N LEU A 62 -2.70 -7.88 -7.16
CA LEU A 62 -2.40 -9.13 -6.46
C LEU A 62 -2.52 -8.96 -4.95
N VAL A 63 -2.02 -7.86 -4.38
CA VAL A 63 -2.15 -7.56 -2.95
C VAL A 63 -3.62 -7.46 -2.53
N ARG A 64 -4.47 -6.78 -3.32
CA ARG A 64 -5.91 -6.71 -3.06
C ARG A 64 -6.60 -8.07 -3.14
N ASN A 65 -6.25 -8.88 -4.14
CA ASN A 65 -6.78 -10.24 -4.29
C ASN A 65 -6.40 -11.14 -3.10
N VAL A 66 -5.16 -11.07 -2.63
CA VAL A 66 -4.69 -11.80 -1.45
C VAL A 66 -5.45 -11.37 -0.19
N ALA A 67 -5.68 -10.07 0.00
CA ALA A 67 -6.45 -9.55 1.12
C ALA A 67 -7.90 -10.09 1.10
N MET A 68 -8.57 -10.05 -0.05
CA MET A 68 -9.92 -10.61 -0.23
C MET A 68 -9.98 -12.11 0.07
N GLN A 69 -9.00 -12.89 -0.41
CA GLN A 69 -8.97 -14.33 -0.14
C GLN A 69 -8.75 -14.63 1.35
N LYS A 70 -7.90 -13.86 2.03
CA LYS A 70 -7.66 -13.99 3.47
C LYS A 70 -8.92 -13.69 4.29
N GLU A 71 -9.71 -12.71 3.87
CA GLU A 71 -10.99 -12.37 4.50
C GLU A 71 -12.03 -13.49 4.29
N LYS A 72 -12.17 -14.01 3.07
CA LYS A 72 -13.01 -15.18 2.79
C LYS A 72 -12.61 -16.37 3.66
N LEU A 73 -11.31 -16.65 3.79
CA LEU A 73 -10.79 -17.74 4.61
C LEU A 73 -11.16 -17.57 6.10
N ARG A 74 -11.11 -16.35 6.63
CA ARG A 74 -11.58 -16.04 7.99
C ARG A 74 -13.07 -16.32 8.14
N GLY A 75 -13.89 -15.92 7.18
CA GLY A 75 -15.33 -16.21 7.15
C GLY A 75 -15.62 -17.71 7.16
N TYR A 76 -14.92 -18.50 6.33
CA TYR A 76 -15.03 -19.96 6.33
C TYR A 76 -14.60 -20.60 7.64
N LYS A 77 -13.52 -20.12 8.27
CA LYS A 77 -13.09 -20.66 9.56
C LYS A 77 -14.17 -20.44 10.63
N LEU A 78 -14.76 -19.25 10.67
CA LEU A 78 -15.85 -18.92 11.60
C LEU A 78 -17.09 -19.79 11.35
N SER A 79 -17.49 -19.99 10.09
CA SER A 79 -18.64 -20.83 9.77
C SER A 79 -18.41 -22.30 10.17
N VAL A 80 -17.23 -22.85 9.88
CA VAL A 80 -16.87 -24.23 10.28
C VAL A 80 -16.86 -24.37 11.81
N THR A 81 -16.34 -23.38 12.54
CA THR A 81 -16.38 -23.40 14.02
C THR A 81 -17.82 -23.37 14.54
N LYS A 82 -18.69 -22.54 13.96
CA LYS A 82 -20.12 -22.50 14.31
C LYS A 82 -20.81 -23.84 14.06
N THR A 83 -20.63 -24.42 12.87
CA THR A 83 -21.22 -25.72 12.53
C THR A 83 -20.73 -26.84 13.46
N LYS A 84 -19.44 -26.86 13.81
CA LYS A 84 -18.93 -27.82 14.80
C LYS A 84 -19.61 -27.65 16.15
N ASN A 85 -19.73 -26.41 16.64
CA ASN A 85 -20.34 -26.14 17.93
C ASN A 85 -21.82 -26.53 17.96
N ASP A 86 -22.56 -26.24 16.89
CA ASP A 86 -23.96 -26.64 16.74
C ASP A 86 -24.10 -28.18 16.77
N VAL A 87 -23.24 -28.91 16.06
CA VAL A 87 -23.24 -30.39 16.09
C VAL A 87 -22.95 -30.93 17.49
N TYR A 88 -22.02 -30.33 18.23
CA TYR A 88 -21.76 -30.71 19.63
C TYR A 88 -22.98 -30.44 20.51
N PHE A 89 -23.64 -29.29 20.37
CA PHE A 89 -24.83 -28.94 21.13
C PHE A 89 -25.98 -29.92 20.89
N TYR A 90 -26.25 -30.28 19.64
CA TYR A 90 -27.29 -31.29 19.32
C TYR A 90 -26.97 -32.67 19.86
N LYS A 91 -25.69 -33.09 19.87
CA LYS A 91 -25.29 -34.36 20.51
C LYS A 91 -25.56 -34.36 22.00
N VAL A 92 -25.25 -33.26 22.70
CA VAL A 92 -25.50 -33.13 24.14
C VAL A 92 -27.00 -33.16 24.44
N ILE A 93 -27.81 -32.42 23.68
CA ILE A 93 -29.28 -32.45 23.83
C ILE A 93 -29.82 -33.85 23.59
N PHE A 94 -29.35 -34.53 22.55
CA PHE A 94 -29.80 -35.89 22.25
C PHE A 94 -29.52 -36.86 23.40
N ILE A 95 -28.31 -36.82 23.97
CA ILE A 95 -27.94 -37.65 25.13
C ILE A 95 -28.79 -37.30 26.34
N ALA A 96 -28.96 -36.01 26.65
CA ALA A 96 -29.78 -35.57 27.78
C ALA A 96 -31.24 -36.02 27.64
N SER A 97 -31.84 -35.83 26.47
CA SER A 97 -33.21 -36.28 26.16
C SER A 97 -33.32 -37.81 26.22
N TRP A 98 -32.30 -38.54 25.77
CA TRP A 98 -32.26 -39.99 25.85
C TRP A 98 -32.21 -40.49 27.30
N ILE A 99 -31.40 -39.86 28.15
CA ILE A 99 -31.34 -40.20 29.58
C ILE A 99 -32.71 -39.97 30.23
N VAL A 100 -33.35 -38.83 29.97
CA VAL A 100 -34.70 -38.54 30.49
C VAL A 100 -35.71 -39.58 30.02
N PHE A 101 -35.68 -39.94 28.73
CA PHE A 101 -36.54 -40.99 28.17
C PHE A 101 -36.33 -42.35 28.84
N VAL A 102 -35.08 -42.76 29.04
CA VAL A 102 -34.74 -44.01 29.71
C VAL A 102 -35.24 -44.00 31.16
N VAL A 103 -34.96 -42.93 31.92
CA VAL A 103 -35.41 -42.81 33.31
C VAL A 103 -36.93 -42.89 33.40
N LEU A 104 -37.66 -42.16 32.54
CA LEU A 104 -39.13 -42.21 32.51
C LEU A 104 -39.66 -43.62 32.20
N LYS A 105 -38.98 -44.37 31.33
CA LYS A 105 -39.36 -45.76 30.98
C LYS A 105 -39.14 -46.76 32.12
N PHE A 106 -38.25 -46.48 33.07
CA PHE A 106 -37.95 -47.36 34.20
C PHE A 106 -38.65 -46.92 35.51
N VAL A 107 -39.19 -45.70 35.56
CA VAL A 107 -39.91 -45.15 36.72
C VAL A 107 -41.44 -45.33 36.59
N VAL A 108 -41.95 -45.67 35.40
CA VAL A 108 -43.34 -46.11 35.13
C VAL A 108 -43.36 -47.62 34.96
#